data_AF-X1TAK1-F1
#
_entry.id   AF-X1TAK1-F1
#
_cell.length_a   1.000
_cell.length_b   1.000
_cell.length_c   1.000
_cell.angle_alpha   90.00
_cell.angle_beta   90.00
_cell.angle_gamma   90.00
#
_symmetry.space_group_name_H-M   'P 1'
#
loop_
_entity.id
_entity.type
_entity.pdbx_description
1 polymer ?
#
loop_
_entity_poly.entity_id
_entity_poly.type
_entity_poly.pdbx_seq_one_letter_code
_entity_poly.pdbx_strand_id
1 'polypeptide(L)' 'KGLVSFADDFWIINLDTQEKIQIFIPESEKTTSYDAKELLLSPLEDYLLFINEKDDLLYSLEL' A
#
# COMPACT_ATOMS: atom_id res chain seq x y z
N LYS A 1 -9.37 10.77 -23.36
CA LYS A 1 -9.92 10.11 -22.16
C LYS A 1 -8.75 9.57 -21.37
N GLY A 2 -8.41 10.15 -20.22
CA GLY A 2 -7.36 9.62 -19.34
C GLY A 2 -7.94 8.57 -18.41
N LEU A 3 -7.28 7.43 -18.28
CA LEU A 3 -7.60 6.43 -17.27
C LEU A 3 -6.91 6.90 -15.97
N VAL A 4 -7.70 7.33 -14.99
CA VAL A 4 -7.20 7.53 -13.63
C VAL A 4 -7.26 6.17 -12.94
N SER A 5 -6.11 5.66 -12.49
CA SER A 5 -6.00 4.42 -11.73
C SER A 5 -5.89 4.77 -10.27
N PHE A 6 -6.74 4.18 -9.42
CA PHE A 6 -6.75 4.35 -7.97
C PHE A 6 -6.36 3.02 -7.30
N ALA A 7 -5.34 2.35 -7.85
CA ALA A 7 -4.96 1.00 -7.48
C ALA A 7 -3.45 0.94 -7.34
N ASP A 8 -2.99 1.16 -6.12
CA ASP A 8 -1.59 1.09 -5.77
C ASP A 8 -1.16 -0.34 -5.46
N ASP A 9 0.05 -0.66 -5.92
CA ASP A 9 0.80 -1.85 -5.49
C ASP A 9 1.73 -1.46 -4.34
N PHE A 10 1.81 -2.29 -3.31
CA PHE A 10 2.65 -2.01 -2.14
C PHE A 10 3.89 -2.90 -2.14
N TRP A 11 5.03 -2.28 -1.89
CA TRP A 11 6.35 -2.92 -1.90
C TRP A 11 7.16 -2.52 -0.68
N ILE A 12 7.88 -3.48 -0.10
CA ILE A 12 8.97 -3.24 0.85
C ILE A 12 10.28 -3.37 0.09
N ILE A 13 11.16 -2.38 0.24
CA ILE A 13 12.48 -2.38 -0.39
C ILE A 13 13.51 -2.33 0.73
N ASN A 14 14.29 -3.40 0.87
CA ASN A 14 15.44 -3.42 1.76
C ASN A 14 16.57 -2.62 1.09
N LEU A 15 17.02 -1.54 1.72
CA LEU A 15 18.03 -0.65 1.15
C LEU A 15 19.46 -1.22 1.24
N ASP A 16 19.71 -2.15 2.15
CA ASP A 16 21.02 -2.78 2.33
C ASP A 16 21.24 -3.91 1.31
N THR A 17 20.23 -4.75 1.11
CA THR A 17 20.29 -5.91 0.20
C THR A 17 19.77 -5.61 -1.20
N GLN A 18 19.08 -4.49 -1.38
CA GLN A 18 18.30 -4.14 -2.58
C GLN A 18 17.16 -5.13 -2.89
N GLU A 19 16.81 -5.99 -1.94
CA GLU A 19 15.70 -6.92 -2.07
C GLU A 19 14.37 -6.16 -2.10
N LYS A 20 13.48 -6.60 -2.99
CA LYS A 20 12.14 -6.03 -3.15
C LYS A 20 11.13 -7.11 -2.85
N ILE A 21 10.32 -6.89 -1.83
CA ILE A 21 9.25 -7.78 -1.40
C ILE A 21 7.93 -7.11 -1.75
N GLN A 22 7.10 -7.78 -2.56
CA GLN A 22 5.76 -7.29 -2.86
C GLN A 22 4.81 -7.72 -1.74
N ILE A 23 4.19 -6.76 -1.05
CA ILE A 23 3.36 -7.03 0.13
C ILE A 23 1.86 -6.97 -0.17
N PHE A 24 1.45 -6.26 -1.22
CA PHE A 24 0.06 -6.27 -1.67
C PHE A 24 -0.04 -6.01 -3.17
N ILE A 25 -0.88 -6.81 -3.82
CA ILE A 25 -1.36 -6.61 -5.18
C ILE A 25 -2.88 -6.58 -5.10
N PRO A 26 -3.55 -5.55 -5.63
CA PRO A 26 -4.99 -5.62 -5.84
C PRO A 26 -5.27 -6.73 -6.84
N GLU A 27 -5.68 -7.92 -6.37
CA GLU A 27 -6.18 -8.96 -7.28
C GLU A 27 -7.36 -8.37 -8.08
N SER A 28 -7.35 -8.55 -9.40
CA SER A 28 -8.35 -8.00 -10.32
C SER A 28 -9.81 -8.38 -10.00
N GLU A 29 -10.02 -9.34 -9.10
CA GLU A 29 -11.33 -9.82 -8.65
C GLU A 29 -11.68 -9.40 -7.21
N LYS A 30 -10.75 -8.82 -6.44
CA LYS A 30 -11.03 -8.25 -5.11
C LYS A 30 -11.31 -6.77 -5.24
N THR A 31 -12.51 -6.39 -4.81
CA THR A 31 -13.11 -5.05 -4.86
C THR A 31 -12.32 -3.97 -4.10
N THR A 32 -11.26 -4.34 -3.38
CA THR A 32 -10.49 -3.44 -2.53
C THR A 32 -9.21 -3.02 -3.23
N SER A 33 -9.31 -1.94 -3.99
CA SER A 33 -8.16 -1.17 -4.46
C SER A 33 -7.91 -0.03 -3.48
N TYR A 34 -6.65 0.33 -3.25
CA TYR A 34 -6.26 1.45 -2.38
C TYR A 34 -5.56 2.52 -3.21
N ASP A 35 -5.71 3.76 -2.77
CA ASP A 35 -4.93 4.90 -3.24
C ASP A 35 -4.30 5.53 -1.99
N ALA A 36 -3.03 5.23 -1.74
CA ALA A 36 -2.40 5.44 -0.44
C ALA A 36 -1.50 6.68 -0.43
N LYS A 37 -1.79 7.59 0.50
CA LYS A 37 -0.91 8.72 0.86
C LYS A 37 -0.43 8.61 2.30
N GLU A 38 0.63 9.34 2.62
CA GLU A 38 1.17 9.46 3.98
C GLU A 38 1.47 8.11 4.64
N LEU A 39 2.32 7.32 3.98
CA LEU A 39 2.72 6.01 4.44
C LEU A 39 3.57 6.10 5.72
N LEU A 40 3.21 5.31 6.73
CA LEU A 40 3.93 5.19 7.99
C LEU A 40 4.10 3.72 8.35
N LEU A 41 5.35 3.29 8.50
CA LEU A 41 5.68 1.97 9.03
C LEU A 41 5.64 2.00 10.55
N SER A 42 4.99 1.02 11.16
CA SER A 42 5.00 0.81 12.60
C SER A 42 6.43 0.57 13.13
N PRO A 43 6.74 0.90 14.40
CA PRO A 43 8.08 0.71 14.96
C PRO A 43 8.56 -0.75 15.01
N LEU A 44 7.63 -1.71 15.00
CA LEU A 44 7.93 -3.15 14.97
C LEU A 44 7.91 -3.72 13.55
N GLU A 45 7.61 -2.88 12.54
CA GLU A 45 7.51 -3.24 11.13
C GLU A 45 6.46 -4.32 10.82
N ASP A 46 5.47 -4.49 11.70
CA ASP A 46 4.36 -5.46 11.58
C ASP A 46 3.10 -4.87 10.91
N TYR A 47 3.02 -3.54 10.84
CA TYR A 47 1.96 -2.82 10.14
C TYR A 47 2.48 -1.67 9.29
N LEU A 48 1.85 -1.48 8.13
CA LEU A 48 1.88 -0.27 7.32
C LEU A 48 0.57 0.51 7.50
N LEU A 49 0.68 1.74 7.98
CA LEU A 49 -0.43 2.68 8.14
C LEU A 49 -0.43 3.67 6.98
N PHE A 50 -1.59 3.99 6.43
CA PHE A 50 -1.72 4.97 5.34
C PHE A 50 -3.12 5.59 5.32
N ILE A 51 -3.25 6.76 4.72
CA ILE A 51 -4.56 7.38 4.45
C ILE A 51 -5.00 6.95 3.05
N ASN A 52 -6.21 6.40 2.92
CA ASN A 52 -6.79 6.05 1.63
C ASN A 52 -7.46 7.28 1.02
N GLU A 53 -6.97 7.78 -0.11
CA GLU A 53 -7.51 8.99 -0.75
C GLU A 53 -8.98 8.85 -1.19
N LYS A 54 -9.48 7.61 -1.30
CA LYS A 54 -10.86 7.34 -1.71
C LYS A 54 -11.90 7.80 -0.70
N ASP A 55 -11.57 7.72 0.59
CA ASP A 55 -12.49 8.05 1.69
C ASP A 55 -11.84 8.91 2.80
N ASP A 56 -10.57 9.28 2.64
CA ASP A 56 -9.75 10.02 3.60
C ASP A 56 -9.69 9.37 5.00
N LEU A 57 -9.90 8.06 5.10
CA LEU A 57 -9.77 7.32 6.36
C LEU A 57 -8.37 6.70 6.50
N LEU A 58 -8.00 6.43 7.75
CA LEU A 58 -6.77 5.72 8.11
C LEU A 58 -6.97 4.20 7.98
N TYR A 59 -6.11 3.57 7.19
CA TYR A 59 -6.07 2.13 6.95
C TYR A 59 -4.78 1.55 7.53
N SER A 60 -4.83 0.26 7.85
CA SER A 60 -3.67 -0.53 8.28
C SER A 60 -3.57 -1.81 7.44
N LEU A 61 -2.38 -2.09 6.94
CA LEU A 61 -2.01 -3.35 6.30
C LEU A 61 -1.05 -4.10 7.24
N GLU A 62 -1.39 -5.34 7.59
CA GLU A 62 -0.51 -6.25 8.35
C GLU A 62 0.56 -6.83 7.41
N LEU A 63 1.81 -6.93 7.89
CA LEU A 63 3.00 -7.28 7.10
C LEU A 63 3.58 -8.66 7.46
#